data_AF-A0A7K5R4I1-F1
#
_entry.id   AF-A0A7K5R4I1-F1
#
_cell.length_a   1.000
_cell.length_b   1.000
_cell.length_c   1.000
_cell.angle_alpha   90.00
_cell.angle_beta   90.00
_cell.angle_gamma   90.00
#
_symmetry.space_group_name_H-M   'P 1'
#
loop_
_entity.id
_entity.type
_entity.pdbx_description
1 polymer ?
#
loop_
_entity_poly.entity_id
_entity_poly.type
_entity_poly.pdbx_seq_one_letter_code
_entity_poly.pdbx_strand_id
1 'polypeptide(L)'
;LLPSMLMFGVILASSGLLLMIERGILAQVGPPPPHPPAGPSRRDGRDSPAELELEVLRDTRNRTIRALCGQRSMPRSVWELPPGQRRTVLRHLLVSDKYRFLYCYVPKVACSNWKRILKVLDGALESVDVQGKMDHKSDLVFLGDMKPEEISYRLKHYYKFIFVRNPMERLLSAYRNKFGEIKEYQQKYGVEIVRRYRKNGGNSAGDDVSFSEFLQYLLDEDVERMNEHWMPIYNLCQPCAVRYDFIGSYERLHADATHVLERVRAPSSVRFPERQAWYKPVTAQTLHYYLCNTQRRLLRELLPKYILDFSLFAYPLPNITSEFCRQ
;
A
#
# COMPACT_ATOMS: atom_id res chain seq x y z
N LEU A 1 35.79 31.68 -9.90
CA LEU A 1 36.27 30.45 -10.57
C LEU A 1 35.76 29.25 -9.78
N LEU A 2 35.07 28.32 -10.44
CA LEU A 2 35.01 26.88 -10.08
C LEU A 2 36.34 26.22 -10.54
N PRO A 3 36.65 24.92 -10.25
CA PRO A 3 35.91 23.84 -9.58
C PRO A 3 36.58 23.48 -8.20
N SER A 4 36.53 22.31 -7.53
CA SER A 4 36.20 20.89 -7.80
C SER A 4 35.65 20.27 -6.50
N MET A 5 34.56 19.50 -6.45
CA MET A 5 34.30 18.15 -7.01
C MET A 5 35.14 17.00 -6.38
N LEU A 6 34.42 15.91 -6.07
CA LEU A 6 34.86 14.54 -5.70
C LEU A 6 35.51 14.29 -4.32
N MET A 7 34.72 13.69 -3.42
CA MET A 7 35.07 12.42 -2.76
C MET A 7 33.81 11.55 -2.69
N PHE A 8 33.87 10.31 -3.19
CA PHE A 8 32.72 9.40 -3.31
C PHE A 8 33.16 7.94 -3.09
N GLY A 9 32.27 7.11 -2.54
CA GLY A 9 32.50 5.69 -2.26
C GLY A 9 32.72 5.39 -0.76
N VAL A 10 32.45 4.19 -0.26
CA VAL A 10 32.00 2.92 -0.89
C VAL A 10 31.54 2.00 0.27
N ILE A 11 30.51 1.14 0.24
CA ILE A 11 29.42 0.75 -0.69
C ILE A 11 28.26 0.17 0.23
N LEU A 12 27.06 -0.33 -0.08
CA LEU A 12 26.39 -1.05 -1.18
C LEU A 12 24.83 -0.94 -1.04
N ALA A 13 24.08 -1.83 -1.70
CA ALA A 13 22.76 -2.34 -1.30
C ALA A 13 21.52 -1.40 -1.31
N SER A 14 21.27 -0.69 -2.41
CA SER A 14 20.00 -0.87 -3.16
C SER A 14 19.97 -0.08 -4.47
N SER A 15 20.06 -0.78 -5.60
CA SER A 15 20.32 -0.20 -6.92
C SER A 15 19.26 0.79 -7.42
N GLY A 16 18.03 0.70 -6.92
CA GLY A 16 16.94 1.63 -7.27
C GLY A 16 17.18 3.06 -6.77
N LEU A 17 17.74 3.24 -5.57
CA LEU A 17 17.97 4.57 -5.01
C LEU A 17 19.09 5.31 -5.75
N LEU A 18 20.16 4.61 -6.12
CA LEU A 18 21.25 5.18 -6.93
C LEU A 18 20.73 5.66 -8.29
N LEU A 19 19.95 4.83 -8.99
CA LEU A 19 19.32 5.18 -10.27
C LEU A 19 18.37 6.39 -10.19
N MET A 20 17.67 6.58 -9.06
CA MET A 20 16.81 7.75 -8.86
C MET A 20 17.61 9.05 -8.62
N ILE A 21 18.78 8.94 -7.97
CA ILE A 21 19.68 10.07 -7.70
C ILE A 21 20.49 10.44 -8.94
N GLU A 22 21.13 9.48 -9.61
CA GLU A 22 21.92 9.68 -10.85
C GLU A 22 21.10 10.30 -11.99
N ARG A 23 19.79 10.00 -12.06
CA ARG A 23 18.88 10.55 -13.07
C ARG A 23 18.21 11.86 -12.65
N GLY A 24 18.59 12.44 -11.51
CA GLY A 24 18.09 13.73 -11.04
C GLY A 24 16.57 13.77 -10.78
N ILE A 25 15.94 12.64 -10.48
CA ILE A 25 14.47 12.53 -10.41
C ILE A 25 13.90 13.41 -9.28
N LEU A 26 14.66 13.62 -8.20
CA LEU A 26 14.33 14.56 -7.11
C LEU A 26 14.58 16.03 -7.46
N ALA A 27 15.37 16.33 -8.49
CA ALA A 27 15.71 17.69 -8.91
C ALA A 27 14.77 18.25 -10.00
N GLN A 28 13.98 17.39 -10.65
CA GLN A 28 13.02 17.80 -11.69
C GLN A 28 11.59 18.05 -11.16
N VAL A 29 11.35 17.89 -9.85
CA VAL A 29 10.08 18.27 -9.21
C VAL A 29 10.08 19.78 -8.94
N GLY A 30 9.96 20.57 -10.01
CA GLY A 30 9.67 22.00 -9.89
C GLY A 30 8.29 22.24 -9.26
N PRO A 31 8.05 23.43 -8.67
CA PRO A 31 6.70 23.80 -8.25
C PRO A 31 5.72 23.74 -9.44
N PRO A 32 4.44 23.39 -9.22
CA PRO A 32 3.48 23.28 -10.30
C PRO A 32 3.34 24.62 -11.05
N PRO A 33 3.19 24.60 -12.38
CA PRO A 33 3.00 25.83 -13.14
C PRO A 33 1.71 26.53 -12.70
N PRO A 34 1.67 27.88 -12.69
CA PRO A 34 0.46 28.63 -12.36
C PRO A 34 -0.67 28.27 -13.33
N HIS A 35 -1.90 28.24 -12.82
CA HIS A 35 -3.07 27.88 -13.63
C HIS A 35 -3.23 28.82 -14.84
N PRO A 36 -3.51 28.30 -16.05
CA PRO A 36 -3.96 29.15 -17.14
C PRO A 36 -5.30 29.80 -16.75
N PRO A 37 -5.59 31.03 -17.21
CA PRO A 37 -6.85 31.70 -16.90
C PRO A 37 -8.02 30.87 -17.44
N ALA A 38 -8.95 30.52 -16.56
CA ALA A 38 -10.11 29.72 -16.94
C ALA A 38 -11.04 30.53 -17.85
N GLY A 39 -11.33 30.00 -19.03
CA GLY A 39 -12.45 30.48 -19.84
C GLY A 39 -13.79 30.31 -19.10
N PRO A 40 -14.84 31.04 -19.48
CA PRO A 40 -16.07 31.16 -18.71
C PRO A 40 -16.94 29.90 -18.74
N SER A 41 -16.56 28.87 -17.98
CA SER A 41 -17.45 27.79 -17.60
C SER A 41 -18.38 28.25 -16.47
N ARG A 42 -19.67 27.89 -16.57
CA ARG A 42 -20.63 28.10 -15.49
C ARG A 42 -20.30 27.17 -14.32
N ARG A 43 -19.47 27.65 -13.38
CA ARG A 43 -19.28 27.00 -12.09
C ARG A 43 -20.49 27.29 -11.22
N ASP A 44 -21.33 26.29 -11.01
CA ASP A 44 -22.37 26.34 -9.98
C ASP A 44 -21.68 26.18 -8.62
N GLY A 45 -21.82 27.18 -7.75
CA GLY A 45 -20.90 27.38 -6.62
C GLY A 45 -21.29 26.60 -5.38
N ARG A 46 -20.93 25.30 -5.28
CA ARG A 46 -21.20 24.53 -4.05
C ARG A 46 -20.27 23.34 -3.70
N ASP A 47 -19.11 23.17 -4.32
CA ASP A 47 -18.16 22.13 -3.89
C ASP A 47 -17.69 22.38 -2.45
N SER A 48 -17.79 21.38 -1.56
CA SER A 48 -17.29 21.50 -0.20
C SER A 48 -15.75 21.40 -0.14
N PRO A 49 -15.09 21.93 0.91
CA PRO A 49 -13.63 21.81 1.04
C PRO A 49 -13.12 20.37 0.95
N ALA A 50 -13.87 19.40 1.49
CA ALA A 50 -13.53 17.98 1.45
C ALA A 50 -13.69 17.33 0.06
N GLU A 51 -14.52 17.89 -0.80
CA GLU A 51 -14.66 17.46 -2.21
C GLU A 51 -13.54 18.04 -3.07
N LEU A 52 -13.16 19.31 -2.83
CA LEU A 52 -12.00 19.93 -3.46
C LEU A 52 -10.68 19.22 -3.08
N GLU A 53 -10.47 18.91 -1.79
CA GLU A 53 -9.33 18.10 -1.34
C GLU A 53 -9.30 16.71 -2.00
N LEU A 54 -10.47 16.09 -2.19
CA LEU A 54 -10.60 14.80 -2.87
C LEU A 54 -10.28 14.88 -4.36
N GLU A 55 -10.72 15.93 -5.05
CA GLU A 55 -10.34 16.18 -6.45
C GLU A 55 -8.83 16.36 -6.56
N VAL A 56 -8.23 17.24 -5.75
CA VAL A 56 -6.78 17.48 -5.71
C VAL A 56 -5.99 16.20 -5.43
N LEU A 57 -6.43 15.36 -4.49
CA LEU A 57 -5.81 14.06 -4.20
C LEU A 57 -5.89 13.11 -5.40
N ARG A 58 -7.08 12.96 -6.00
CA ARG A 58 -7.31 12.10 -7.18
C ARG A 58 -6.47 12.55 -8.36
N ASP A 59 -6.41 13.86 -8.61
CA ASP A 59 -5.69 14.39 -9.76
C ASP A 59 -4.17 14.33 -9.55
N THR A 60 -3.69 14.51 -8.30
CA THR A 60 -2.28 14.30 -7.94
C THR A 60 -1.87 12.84 -8.16
N ARG A 61 -2.67 11.86 -7.69
CA ARG A 61 -2.45 10.42 -7.98
C ARG A 61 -2.43 10.15 -9.48
N ASN A 62 -3.42 10.65 -10.22
CA ASN A 62 -3.50 10.47 -11.67
C ASN A 62 -2.28 11.04 -12.42
N ARG A 63 -1.81 12.23 -12.03
CA ARG A 63 -0.62 12.86 -12.62
C ARG A 63 0.64 12.05 -12.31
N THR A 64 0.88 11.68 -11.05
CA THR A 64 2.09 10.94 -10.64
C THR A 64 2.13 9.53 -11.23
N ILE A 65 0.99 8.82 -11.28
CA ILE A 65 0.89 7.49 -11.90
C ILE A 65 1.22 7.59 -13.40
N ARG A 66 0.65 8.57 -14.13
CA ARG A 66 0.97 8.78 -15.55
C ARG A 66 2.45 9.12 -15.76
N ALA A 67 3.03 9.97 -14.92
CA ALA A 67 4.41 10.42 -15.05
C ALA A 67 5.43 9.30 -14.74
N LEU A 68 5.21 8.50 -13.70
CA LEU A 68 6.09 7.39 -13.33
C LEU A 68 5.87 6.19 -14.27
N CYS A 69 4.65 5.69 -14.42
CA CYS A 69 4.37 4.51 -15.25
C CYS A 69 4.54 4.75 -16.77
N GLY A 70 4.64 6.02 -17.21
CA GLY A 70 5.00 6.36 -18.58
C GLY A 70 6.48 6.14 -18.92
N GLN A 71 7.37 6.03 -17.92
CA GLN A 71 8.80 5.86 -18.13
C GLN A 71 9.13 4.52 -18.81
N ARG A 72 10.11 4.52 -19.72
CA ARG A 72 10.53 3.33 -20.51
C ARG A 72 11.00 2.15 -19.66
N SER A 73 11.41 2.38 -18.42
CA SER A 73 11.85 1.37 -17.45
C SER A 73 10.72 0.72 -16.64
N MET A 74 9.48 1.22 -16.73
CA MET A 74 8.35 0.70 -15.96
C MET A 74 7.54 -0.32 -16.77
N PRO A 75 7.07 -1.42 -16.14
CA PRO A 75 6.28 -2.44 -16.81
C PRO A 75 4.90 -1.90 -17.18
N ARG A 76 4.44 -2.20 -18.40
CA ARG A 76 3.13 -1.77 -18.95
C ARG A 76 2.08 -2.88 -18.92
N SER A 77 2.49 -4.11 -18.63
CA SER A 77 1.63 -5.28 -18.46
C SER A 77 2.21 -6.24 -17.44
N VAL A 78 1.37 -7.12 -16.87
CA VAL A 78 1.83 -8.18 -15.96
C VAL A 78 2.78 -9.18 -16.63
N TRP A 79 2.79 -9.26 -17.96
CA TRP A 79 3.63 -10.17 -18.72
C TRP A 79 5.09 -9.68 -18.84
N GLU A 80 5.31 -8.37 -18.71
CA GLU A 80 6.65 -7.76 -18.62
C GLU A 80 7.29 -7.91 -17.22
N LEU A 81 6.49 -8.22 -16.19
CA LEU A 81 7.01 -8.42 -14.83
C LEU A 81 7.88 -9.68 -14.73
N PRO A 82 8.98 -9.65 -13.93
CA PRO A 82 9.72 -10.85 -13.55
C PRO A 82 8.81 -11.94 -12.95
N PRO A 83 9.12 -13.24 -13.11
CA PRO A 83 8.24 -14.33 -12.67
C PRO A 83 7.87 -14.30 -11.17
N GLY A 84 8.72 -13.77 -10.30
CA GLY A 84 8.43 -13.52 -8.88
C GLY A 84 7.35 -12.45 -8.72
N GLN A 85 7.64 -11.21 -9.13
CA GLN A 85 6.71 -10.08 -9.08
C GLN A 85 5.36 -10.39 -9.75
N ARG A 86 5.36 -11.05 -10.92
CA ARG A 86 4.14 -11.48 -11.63
C ARG A 86 3.28 -12.40 -10.77
N ARG A 87 3.91 -13.41 -10.14
CA ARG A 87 3.24 -14.38 -9.25
C ARG A 87 2.66 -13.67 -8.01
N THR A 88 3.34 -12.67 -7.46
CA THR A 88 2.82 -11.85 -6.36
C THR A 88 1.55 -11.12 -6.80
N VAL A 89 1.60 -10.32 -7.87
CA VAL A 89 0.45 -9.52 -8.34
C VAL A 89 -0.77 -10.38 -8.64
N LEU A 90 -0.59 -11.47 -9.39
CA LEU A 90 -1.69 -12.35 -9.77
C LEU A 90 -2.32 -13.07 -8.54
N ARG A 91 -1.55 -13.30 -7.48
CA ARG A 91 -2.06 -13.85 -6.19
C ARG A 91 -2.63 -12.79 -5.25
N HIS A 92 -2.45 -11.50 -5.55
CA HIS A 92 -3.10 -10.39 -4.84
C HIS A 92 -4.37 -9.88 -5.56
N LEU A 93 -4.53 -10.17 -6.85
CA LEU A 93 -5.77 -9.89 -7.60
C LEU A 93 -6.83 -10.97 -7.35
N LEU A 94 -7.89 -10.59 -6.63
CA LEU A 94 -9.13 -11.36 -6.48
C LEU A 94 -10.08 -11.07 -7.65
N VAL A 95 -10.87 -12.07 -8.03
CA VAL A 95 -11.82 -12.02 -9.15
C VAL A 95 -13.25 -12.21 -8.64
N SER A 96 -14.21 -11.43 -9.16
CA SER A 96 -15.61 -11.85 -9.22
C SER A 96 -16.10 -11.71 -10.66
N ASP A 97 -16.36 -12.85 -11.31
CA ASP A 97 -16.85 -12.92 -12.69
C ASP A 97 -18.30 -12.43 -12.79
N LYS A 98 -19.10 -12.74 -11.78
CA LYS A 98 -20.53 -12.35 -11.64
C LYS A 98 -20.73 -10.82 -11.69
N TYR A 99 -19.84 -10.07 -11.03
CA TYR A 99 -19.86 -8.60 -11.00
C TYR A 99 -18.76 -7.96 -11.88
N ARG A 100 -18.02 -8.78 -12.64
CA ARG A 100 -16.98 -8.39 -13.60
C ARG A 100 -15.96 -7.39 -13.07
N PHE A 101 -15.42 -7.66 -11.88
CA PHE A 101 -14.37 -6.84 -11.27
C PHE A 101 -13.14 -7.63 -10.85
N LEU A 102 -12.04 -6.90 -10.68
CA LEU A 102 -10.78 -7.34 -10.09
C LEU A 102 -10.41 -6.43 -8.91
N TYR A 103 -10.11 -7.02 -7.76
CA TYR A 103 -9.68 -6.29 -6.56
C TYR A 103 -8.27 -6.74 -6.17
N CYS A 104 -7.28 -5.83 -6.21
CA CYS A 104 -5.98 -6.14 -5.62
C CYS A 104 -6.02 -5.90 -4.11
N TYR A 105 -5.97 -6.97 -3.32
CA TYR A 105 -6.07 -6.86 -1.87
C TYR A 105 -4.73 -6.48 -1.24
N VAL A 106 -4.73 -5.37 -0.51
CA VAL A 106 -3.56 -4.85 0.21
C VAL A 106 -3.74 -5.12 1.71
N PRO A 107 -2.87 -5.94 2.33
CA PRO A 107 -2.97 -6.20 3.76
C PRO A 107 -2.89 -4.94 4.61
N LYS A 108 -3.66 -4.94 5.70
CA LYS A 108 -3.86 -3.81 6.64
C LYS A 108 -4.63 -2.61 6.08
N VAL A 109 -5.13 -2.71 4.85
CA VAL A 109 -6.03 -1.74 4.20
C VAL A 109 -7.46 -2.29 4.12
N ALA A 110 -7.98 -2.76 5.26
CA ALA A 110 -9.30 -3.39 5.39
C ALA A 110 -9.63 -4.54 4.41
N CYS A 111 -8.61 -5.19 3.84
CA CYS A 111 -8.74 -6.33 2.92
C CYS A 111 -9.64 -7.47 3.42
N SER A 112 -9.75 -7.66 4.73
CA SER A 112 -10.67 -8.63 5.35
C SER A 112 -12.14 -8.30 5.08
N ASN A 113 -12.52 -7.02 5.12
CA ASN A 113 -13.89 -6.58 4.86
C ASN A 113 -14.23 -6.68 3.37
N TRP A 114 -13.27 -6.39 2.48
CA TRP A 114 -13.42 -6.67 1.06
C TRP A 114 -13.55 -8.17 0.75
N LYS A 115 -12.76 -9.04 1.40
CA LYS A 115 -12.91 -10.49 1.27
C LYS A 115 -14.26 -11.00 1.81
N ARG A 116 -14.85 -10.39 2.86
CA ARG A 116 -16.25 -10.66 3.28
C ARG A 116 -17.24 -10.26 2.18
N ILE A 117 -17.09 -9.07 1.59
CA ILE A 117 -17.95 -8.58 0.49
C ILE A 117 -17.95 -9.56 -0.68
N LEU A 118 -16.78 -10.03 -1.15
CA LEU A 118 -16.72 -11.01 -2.25
C LEU A 118 -17.49 -12.29 -1.89
N LYS A 119 -17.25 -12.88 -0.70
CA LYS A 119 -17.97 -14.07 -0.27
C LYS A 119 -19.49 -13.88 -0.20
N VAL A 120 -19.99 -12.70 0.18
CA VAL A 120 -21.42 -12.39 0.16
C VAL A 120 -21.95 -12.22 -1.26
N LEU A 121 -21.22 -11.53 -2.13
CA LEU A 121 -21.57 -11.35 -3.53
C LEU A 121 -21.63 -12.68 -4.29
N ASP A 122 -20.72 -13.60 -4.01
CA ASP A 122 -20.64 -14.92 -4.62
C ASP A 122 -21.52 -15.98 -3.92
N GLY A 123 -22.15 -15.64 -2.78
CA GLY A 123 -23.14 -16.48 -2.07
C GLY A 123 -22.57 -17.45 -1.01
N ALA A 124 -21.27 -17.37 -0.71
CA ALA A 124 -20.60 -18.16 0.32
C ALA A 124 -20.75 -17.60 1.76
N LEU A 125 -21.35 -16.42 1.92
CA LEU A 125 -21.77 -15.85 3.22
C LEU A 125 -23.12 -15.15 3.07
N GLU A 126 -23.99 -15.28 4.06
CA GLU A 126 -25.32 -14.63 4.06
C GLU A 126 -25.24 -13.11 4.27
N SER A 127 -24.26 -12.63 5.03
CA SER A 127 -24.13 -11.21 5.40
C SER A 127 -22.68 -10.80 5.63
N VAL A 128 -22.40 -9.52 5.37
CA VAL A 128 -21.11 -8.88 5.63
C VAL A 128 -20.82 -8.68 7.13
N ASP A 129 -21.87 -8.72 7.96
CA ASP A 129 -21.82 -8.46 9.41
C ASP A 129 -21.55 -9.73 10.25
N VAL A 130 -21.35 -10.89 9.61
CA VAL A 130 -21.06 -12.17 10.28
C VAL A 130 -19.75 -12.07 11.10
N GLN A 131 -19.88 -12.26 12.42
CA GLN A 131 -18.76 -12.17 13.36
C GLN A 131 -17.98 -13.48 13.43
N GLY A 132 -16.65 -13.39 13.26
CA GLY A 132 -15.74 -14.53 13.38
C GLY A 132 -14.39 -14.30 12.73
N LYS A 133 -13.48 -15.28 12.91
CA LYS A 133 -12.21 -15.39 12.18
C LYS A 133 -12.51 -15.90 10.77
N MET A 134 -12.55 -15.00 9.80
CA MET A 134 -12.86 -15.32 8.40
C MET A 134 -11.67 -15.98 7.70
N ASP A 135 -11.91 -17.07 6.96
CA ASP A 135 -10.89 -17.63 6.07
C ASP A 135 -10.55 -16.67 4.91
N HIS A 136 -9.26 -16.55 4.61
CA HIS A 136 -8.72 -15.58 3.65
C HIS A 136 -8.42 -16.18 2.25
N LYS A 137 -8.78 -17.44 2.00
CA LYS A 137 -8.48 -18.20 0.76
C LYS A 137 -9.63 -19.07 0.26
N SER A 138 -10.38 -19.75 1.13
CA SER A 138 -11.56 -20.51 0.70
C SER A 138 -12.57 -19.57 0.04
N ASP A 139 -13.36 -20.07 -0.90
CA ASP A 139 -14.49 -19.35 -1.49
C ASP A 139 -14.10 -17.99 -2.11
N LEU A 140 -12.86 -17.89 -2.60
CA LEU A 140 -12.26 -16.71 -3.20
C LEU A 140 -11.41 -17.14 -4.41
N VAL A 141 -11.70 -16.57 -5.58
CA VAL A 141 -10.96 -16.87 -6.81
C VAL A 141 -9.83 -15.85 -6.97
N PHE A 142 -8.58 -16.32 -7.11
CA PHE A 142 -7.43 -15.47 -7.41
C PHE A 142 -7.09 -15.54 -8.90
N LEU A 143 -6.70 -14.41 -9.48
CA LEU A 143 -6.38 -14.31 -10.91
C LEU A 143 -5.18 -15.19 -11.29
N GLY A 144 -4.28 -15.45 -10.35
CA GLY A 144 -3.11 -16.31 -10.51
C GLY A 144 -3.39 -17.81 -10.59
N ASP A 145 -4.64 -18.24 -10.36
CA ASP A 145 -5.06 -19.64 -10.49
C ASP A 145 -5.73 -19.92 -11.86
N MET A 146 -5.80 -18.90 -12.75
CA MET A 146 -6.40 -18.97 -14.09
C MET A 146 -5.36 -19.12 -15.23
N LYS A 147 -5.82 -19.46 -16.44
CA LYS A 147 -4.96 -19.55 -17.64
C LYS A 147 -4.53 -18.17 -18.18
N PRO A 148 -3.42 -18.04 -18.93
CA PRO A 148 -2.92 -16.74 -19.42
C PRO A 148 -3.94 -15.94 -20.26
N GLU A 149 -4.80 -16.62 -21.01
CA GLU A 149 -5.84 -16.04 -21.86
C GLU A 149 -6.98 -15.47 -20.99
N GLU A 150 -7.37 -16.23 -19.97
CA GLU A 150 -8.38 -15.88 -18.96
C GLU A 150 -7.95 -14.69 -18.11
N ILE A 151 -6.66 -14.64 -17.73
CA ILE A 151 -6.01 -13.52 -17.05
C ILE A 151 -6.05 -12.27 -17.94
N SER A 152 -5.62 -12.41 -19.19
CA SER A 152 -5.54 -11.30 -20.16
C SER A 152 -6.93 -10.73 -20.49
N TYR A 153 -7.94 -11.58 -20.63
CA TYR A 153 -9.33 -11.17 -20.82
C TYR A 153 -9.83 -10.32 -19.64
N ARG A 154 -9.65 -10.79 -18.40
CA ARG A 154 -10.16 -10.10 -17.21
C ARG A 154 -9.43 -8.78 -16.96
N LEU A 155 -8.10 -8.73 -17.07
CA LEU A 155 -7.34 -7.47 -16.97
C LEU A 155 -7.82 -6.42 -17.98
N LYS A 156 -8.16 -6.85 -19.21
CA LYS A 156 -8.66 -5.98 -20.28
C LYS A 156 -10.13 -5.54 -20.09
N HIS A 157 -11.00 -6.42 -19.60
CA HIS A 157 -12.46 -6.25 -19.68
C HIS A 157 -13.23 -6.11 -18.36
N TYR A 158 -12.57 -6.23 -17.20
CA TYR A 158 -13.19 -6.10 -15.87
C TYR A 158 -12.81 -4.77 -15.20
N TYR A 159 -13.65 -4.26 -14.32
CA TYR A 159 -13.37 -3.06 -13.52
C TYR A 159 -12.32 -3.38 -12.44
N LYS A 160 -11.19 -2.68 -12.43
CA LYS A 160 -10.04 -2.96 -11.55
C LYS A 160 -9.95 -1.92 -10.45
N PHE A 161 -9.92 -2.31 -9.18
CA PHE A 161 -9.72 -1.37 -8.08
C PHE A 161 -8.73 -1.85 -7.02
N ILE A 162 -8.14 -0.87 -6.31
CA ILE A 162 -7.32 -1.08 -5.11
C ILE A 162 -7.79 -0.17 -3.99
N PHE A 163 -7.44 -0.54 -2.77
CA PHE A 163 -7.46 0.36 -1.62
C PHE A 163 -6.04 0.52 -1.08
N VAL A 164 -5.66 1.75 -0.78
CA VAL A 164 -4.32 2.13 -0.29
C VAL A 164 -4.39 2.85 1.07
N ARG A 165 -3.26 2.92 1.78
CA ARG A 165 -3.11 3.56 3.09
C ARG A 165 -1.73 4.19 3.19
N ASN A 166 -1.56 5.23 4.01
CA ASN A 166 -0.24 5.75 4.36
C ASN A 166 0.74 4.60 4.73
N PRO A 167 1.93 4.51 4.11
CA PRO A 167 2.86 3.39 4.33
C PRO A 167 3.28 3.19 5.78
N MET A 168 3.52 4.26 6.55
CA MET A 168 3.96 4.14 7.94
C MET A 168 2.84 3.65 8.86
N GLU A 169 1.60 4.10 8.65
CA GLU A 169 0.45 3.54 9.36
C GLU A 169 0.21 2.06 9.00
N ARG A 170 0.39 1.70 7.73
CA ARG A 170 0.25 0.33 7.26
C ARG A 170 1.28 -0.59 7.94
N LEU A 171 2.55 -0.17 7.99
CA LEU A 171 3.62 -0.88 8.69
C LEU A 171 3.38 -0.97 10.20
N LEU A 172 2.96 0.12 10.86
CA LEU A 172 2.67 0.10 12.29
C LEU A 172 1.45 -0.76 12.63
N SER A 173 0.42 -0.77 11.78
CA SER A 173 -0.73 -1.66 11.87
C SER A 173 -0.34 -3.13 11.66
N ALA A 174 0.63 -3.41 10.77
CA ALA A 174 1.19 -4.74 10.59
C ALA A 174 1.94 -5.19 11.85
N TYR A 175 2.91 -4.40 12.33
CA TYR A 175 3.70 -4.66 13.52
C TYR A 175 2.84 -4.94 14.75
N ARG A 176 1.95 -4.02 15.14
CA ARG A 176 1.14 -4.14 16.37
C ARG A 176 0.29 -5.41 16.40
N ASN A 177 -0.25 -5.81 15.25
CA ASN A 177 -1.01 -7.04 15.11
C ASN A 177 -0.10 -8.29 15.08
N LYS A 178 0.97 -8.29 14.29
CA LYS A 178 1.79 -9.50 14.10
C LYS A 178 2.67 -9.86 15.29
N PHE A 179 3.15 -8.87 16.04
CA PHE A 179 3.97 -9.11 17.23
C PHE A 179 3.21 -8.91 18.54
N GLY A 180 2.02 -8.29 18.53
CA GLY A 180 1.17 -8.14 19.72
C GLY A 180 -0.03 -9.10 19.82
N GLU A 181 -0.49 -9.72 18.72
CA GLU A 181 -1.76 -10.47 18.69
C GLU A 181 -1.69 -11.87 18.04
N ILE A 182 -0.67 -12.16 17.21
CA ILE A 182 -0.66 -13.35 16.32
C ILE A 182 0.56 -14.25 16.62
N LYS A 183 0.35 -15.30 17.43
CA LYS A 183 1.39 -16.24 17.89
C LYS A 183 2.20 -16.88 16.76
N GLU A 184 1.57 -17.20 15.64
CA GLU A 184 2.23 -17.82 14.48
C GLU A 184 3.24 -16.87 13.80
N TYR A 185 3.07 -15.55 13.98
CA TYR A 185 4.01 -14.55 13.48
C TYR A 185 5.08 -14.20 14.53
N GLN A 186 4.73 -14.18 15.82
CA GLN A 186 5.69 -14.08 16.93
C GLN A 186 6.71 -15.22 16.85
N GLN A 187 6.25 -16.47 16.82
CA GLN A 187 7.12 -17.65 16.77
C GLN A 187 7.96 -17.74 15.50
N LYS A 188 7.41 -17.36 14.33
CA LYS A 188 8.13 -17.46 13.05
C LYS A 188 9.11 -16.29 12.84
N TYR A 189 8.58 -15.07 12.86
CA TYR A 189 9.32 -13.87 12.50
C TYR A 189 9.92 -13.18 13.73
N GLY A 190 9.22 -13.18 14.86
CA GLY A 190 9.69 -12.45 16.04
C GLY A 190 10.91 -13.09 16.69
N VAL A 191 10.91 -14.43 16.84
CA VAL A 191 12.09 -15.19 17.28
C VAL A 191 13.27 -15.01 16.32
N GLU A 192 13.02 -14.95 15.00
CA GLU A 192 14.06 -14.66 14.02
C GLU A 192 14.65 -13.24 14.21
N ILE A 193 13.80 -12.23 14.34
CA ILE A 193 14.19 -10.82 14.52
C ILE A 193 15.01 -10.67 15.82
N VAL A 194 14.53 -11.21 16.94
CA VAL A 194 15.26 -11.19 18.21
C VAL A 194 16.62 -11.88 18.09
N ARG A 195 16.69 -13.04 17.43
CA ARG A 195 17.96 -13.76 17.19
C ARG A 195 18.92 -13.01 16.26
N ARG A 196 18.43 -12.23 15.30
CA ARG A 196 19.26 -11.42 14.38
C ARG A 196 19.89 -10.21 15.08
N TYR A 197 19.15 -9.52 15.96
CA TYR A 197 19.56 -8.20 16.47
C TYR A 197 19.95 -8.14 17.96
N ARG A 198 19.59 -9.14 18.78
CA ARG A 198 19.98 -9.18 20.20
C ARG A 198 21.10 -10.20 20.45
N LYS A 199 22.26 -9.71 20.90
CA LYS A 199 23.42 -10.55 21.26
C LYS A 199 23.07 -11.68 22.25
N ASN A 200 22.20 -11.38 23.21
CA ASN A 200 21.70 -12.32 24.22
C ASN A 200 20.18 -12.52 24.07
N GLY A 201 19.68 -12.80 22.85
CA GLY A 201 18.24 -12.92 22.57
C GLY A 201 17.47 -13.99 23.38
N GLY A 202 18.18 -14.97 23.95
CA GLY A 202 17.64 -15.93 24.91
C GLY A 202 16.48 -16.77 24.38
N ASN A 203 15.57 -17.15 25.28
CA ASN A 203 14.37 -17.93 24.97
C ASN A 203 13.14 -17.02 24.72
N SER A 204 13.31 -15.92 23.97
CA SER A 204 12.17 -15.08 23.57
C SER A 204 11.15 -15.89 22.75
N ALA A 205 9.86 -15.65 22.99
CA ALA A 205 8.76 -16.22 22.20
C ALA A 205 8.45 -15.40 20.92
N GLY A 206 9.17 -14.29 20.69
CA GLY A 206 9.00 -13.38 19.56
C GLY A 206 7.82 -12.41 19.69
N ASP A 207 7.24 -12.30 20.87
CA ASP A 207 6.18 -11.36 21.26
C ASP A 207 6.73 -10.03 21.82
N ASP A 208 8.03 -9.99 22.14
CA ASP A 208 8.73 -8.84 22.71
C ASP A 208 9.60 -8.06 21.71
N VAL A 209 9.37 -8.27 20.40
CA VAL A 209 10.04 -7.54 19.30
C VAL A 209 9.73 -6.05 19.39
N SER A 210 10.74 -5.19 19.42
CA SER A 210 10.54 -3.73 19.35
C SER A 210 10.29 -3.25 17.92
N PHE A 211 9.63 -2.09 17.77
CA PHE A 211 9.36 -1.50 16.45
C PHE A 211 10.66 -1.17 15.68
N SER A 212 11.71 -0.73 16.39
CA SER A 212 13.04 -0.51 15.81
C SER A 212 13.66 -1.79 15.24
N GLU A 213 13.56 -2.92 15.95
CA GLU A 213 14.07 -4.21 15.45
C GLU A 213 13.26 -4.73 14.26
N PHE A 214 11.94 -4.53 14.29
CA PHE A 214 11.10 -4.81 13.13
C PHE A 214 11.48 -3.95 11.92
N LEU A 215 11.74 -2.64 12.09
CA LEU A 215 12.15 -1.79 10.97
C LEU A 215 13.57 -2.12 10.48
N GLN A 216 14.51 -2.51 11.34
CA GLN A 216 15.82 -3.02 10.91
C GLN A 216 15.67 -4.32 10.09
N TYR A 217 14.81 -5.24 10.50
CA TYR A 217 14.47 -6.41 9.70
C TYR A 217 13.94 -6.02 8.30
N LEU A 218 13.11 -4.97 8.21
CA LEU A 218 12.67 -4.45 6.90
C LEU A 218 13.79 -3.76 6.10
N LEU A 219 14.87 -3.28 6.71
CA LEU A 219 16.06 -2.79 6.00
C LEU A 219 16.91 -3.93 5.44
N ASP A 220 17.01 -5.04 6.15
CA ASP A 220 17.88 -6.15 5.77
C ASP A 220 17.20 -7.09 4.74
N GLU A 221 15.87 -7.24 4.80
CA GLU A 221 15.13 -8.12 3.89
C GLU A 221 15.00 -7.57 2.46
N ASP A 222 15.17 -8.45 1.48
CA ASP A 222 14.84 -8.19 0.07
C ASP A 222 13.33 -7.94 -0.08
N VAL A 223 12.97 -6.88 -0.81
CA VAL A 223 11.58 -6.46 -1.02
C VAL A 223 10.76 -7.55 -1.73
N GLU A 224 11.37 -8.36 -2.60
CA GLU A 224 10.68 -9.50 -3.24
C GLU A 224 10.44 -10.69 -2.29
N ARG A 225 11.12 -10.73 -1.13
CA ARG A 225 11.02 -11.80 -0.12
C ARG A 225 10.18 -11.43 1.10
N MET A 226 9.87 -10.15 1.27
CA MET A 226 9.04 -9.63 2.37
C MET A 226 7.68 -10.33 2.46
N ASN A 227 7.14 -10.44 3.67
CA ASN A 227 5.77 -10.91 3.88
C ASN A 227 4.76 -9.87 3.36
N GLU A 228 3.63 -10.32 2.80
CA GLU A 228 2.55 -9.48 2.27
C GLU A 228 2.05 -8.40 3.26
N HIS A 229 2.16 -8.66 4.57
CA HIS A 229 1.74 -7.72 5.60
C HIS A 229 2.62 -6.46 5.70
N TRP A 230 3.86 -6.48 5.18
CA TRP A 230 4.76 -5.34 5.17
C TRP A 230 5.35 -4.98 3.81
N MET A 231 5.45 -5.90 2.85
CA MET A 231 5.88 -5.63 1.46
C MET A 231 5.18 -4.37 0.88
N PRO A 232 5.85 -3.47 0.14
CA PRO A 232 5.24 -2.26 -0.42
C PRO A 232 4.03 -2.54 -1.30
N ILE A 233 3.06 -1.62 -1.30
CA ILE A 233 1.81 -1.70 -2.07
C ILE A 233 2.12 -1.77 -3.58
N TYR A 234 3.14 -1.03 -4.04
CA TYR A 234 3.67 -1.13 -5.40
C TYR A 234 4.09 -2.55 -5.78
N ASN A 235 4.82 -3.25 -4.91
CA ASN A 235 5.28 -4.62 -5.18
C ASN A 235 4.14 -5.64 -5.14
N LEU A 236 3.12 -5.41 -4.29
CA LEU A 236 1.93 -6.27 -4.19
C LEU A 236 0.99 -6.13 -5.40
N CYS A 237 0.79 -4.91 -5.91
CA CYS A 237 -0.29 -4.62 -6.87
C CYS A 237 0.16 -4.00 -8.20
N GLN A 238 1.44 -3.62 -8.35
CA GLN A 238 2.10 -3.14 -9.57
C GLN A 238 1.22 -2.20 -10.44
N PRO A 239 0.86 -1.00 -9.96
CA PRO A 239 -0.09 -0.08 -10.64
C PRO A 239 0.37 0.45 -12.01
N CYS A 240 1.58 0.15 -12.45
CA CYS A 240 2.02 0.38 -13.83
C CYS A 240 1.69 -0.81 -14.75
N ALA A 241 1.87 -2.04 -14.26
CA ALA A 241 1.56 -3.29 -14.97
C ALA A 241 0.06 -3.63 -14.95
N VAL A 242 -0.67 -3.11 -13.97
CA VAL A 242 -2.13 -3.24 -13.81
C VAL A 242 -2.73 -1.84 -13.74
N ARG A 243 -3.34 -1.38 -14.84
CA ARG A 243 -4.05 -0.11 -14.89
C ARG A 243 -5.34 -0.20 -14.08
N TYR A 244 -5.34 0.32 -12.86
CA TYR A 244 -6.55 0.39 -12.03
C TYR A 244 -7.51 1.48 -12.53
N ASP A 245 -8.81 1.16 -12.50
CA ASP A 245 -9.92 2.05 -12.82
C ASP A 245 -10.34 2.90 -11.60
N PHE A 246 -9.96 2.48 -10.37
CA PHE A 246 -10.16 3.24 -9.13
C PHE A 246 -9.12 2.93 -8.05
N ILE A 247 -8.78 3.95 -7.25
CA ILE A 247 -7.80 3.89 -6.14
C ILE A 247 -8.43 4.53 -4.91
N GLY A 248 -9.11 3.72 -4.09
CA GLY A 248 -9.74 4.12 -2.84
C GLY A 248 -8.73 4.27 -1.70
N SER A 249 -9.06 5.04 -0.67
CA SER A 249 -8.15 5.36 0.44
C SER A 249 -8.70 4.81 1.76
N TYR A 250 -7.84 4.26 2.62
CA TYR A 250 -8.23 3.82 3.97
C TYR A 250 -8.84 4.96 4.80
N GLU A 251 -8.31 6.15 4.57
CA GLU A 251 -8.69 7.41 5.22
C GLU A 251 -10.11 7.85 4.81
N ARG A 252 -10.67 7.31 3.72
CA ARG A 252 -12.06 7.54 3.24
C ARG A 252 -12.81 6.23 2.94
N LEU A 253 -12.44 5.15 3.65
CA LEU A 253 -12.75 3.76 3.32
C LEU A 253 -14.23 3.49 2.99
N HIS A 254 -15.17 3.98 3.80
CA HIS A 254 -16.61 3.72 3.60
C HIS A 254 -17.13 4.41 2.33
N ALA A 255 -16.83 5.70 2.14
CA ALA A 255 -17.28 6.46 0.97
C ALA A 255 -16.67 5.93 -0.34
N ASP A 256 -15.36 5.63 -0.34
CA ASP A 256 -14.69 5.04 -1.50
C ASP A 256 -15.17 3.60 -1.76
N ALA A 257 -15.58 2.84 -0.74
CA ALA A 257 -16.16 1.50 -0.92
C ALA A 257 -17.59 1.52 -1.44
N THR A 258 -18.45 2.42 -0.95
CA THR A 258 -19.80 2.64 -1.49
C THR A 258 -19.74 2.97 -2.98
N HIS A 259 -18.86 3.90 -3.37
CA HIS A 259 -18.64 4.23 -4.79
C HIS A 259 -18.25 3.01 -5.64
N VAL A 260 -17.37 2.13 -5.14
CA VAL A 260 -17.00 0.88 -5.83
C VAL A 260 -18.18 -0.09 -5.94
N LEU A 261 -18.94 -0.28 -4.86
CA LEU A 261 -20.12 -1.17 -4.81
C LEU A 261 -21.20 -0.72 -5.81
N GLU A 262 -21.51 0.57 -5.85
CA GLU A 262 -22.36 1.20 -6.87
C GLU A 262 -21.81 0.98 -8.28
N ARG A 263 -20.50 1.22 -8.48
CA ARG A 263 -19.85 1.18 -9.79
C ARG A 263 -19.81 -0.22 -10.41
N VAL A 264 -19.80 -1.28 -9.59
CA VAL A 264 -19.91 -2.70 -10.01
C VAL A 264 -21.35 -3.24 -9.96
N ARG A 265 -22.32 -2.41 -9.56
CA ARG A 265 -23.74 -2.79 -9.38
C ARG A 265 -23.93 -3.97 -8.41
N ALA A 266 -23.27 -3.90 -7.26
CA ALA A 266 -23.56 -4.77 -6.13
C ALA A 266 -25.05 -4.62 -5.69
N PRO A 267 -25.67 -5.66 -5.10
CA PRO A 267 -27.02 -5.55 -4.53
C PRO A 267 -27.04 -4.49 -3.41
N SER A 268 -28.13 -3.73 -3.29
CA SER A 268 -28.27 -2.66 -2.29
C SER A 268 -28.22 -3.13 -0.83
N SER A 269 -28.40 -4.43 -0.58
CA SER A 269 -28.18 -5.07 0.73
C SER A 269 -26.68 -5.24 1.07
N VAL A 270 -25.78 -5.20 0.09
CA VAL A 270 -24.33 -5.37 0.29
C VAL A 270 -23.68 -4.01 0.48
N ARG A 271 -23.51 -3.64 1.76
CA ARG A 271 -22.77 -2.45 2.22
C ARG A 271 -21.33 -2.81 2.61
N PHE A 272 -20.46 -1.80 2.74
CA PHE A 272 -19.16 -2.02 3.36
C PHE A 272 -19.33 -2.28 4.88
N PRO A 273 -18.86 -3.42 5.43
CA PRO A 273 -19.10 -3.74 6.83
C PRO A 273 -18.27 -2.88 7.79
N GLU A 274 -18.83 -2.66 8.97
CA GLU A 274 -18.25 -1.82 10.00
C GLU A 274 -16.91 -2.32 10.56
N ARG A 275 -16.16 -1.41 11.19
CA ARG A 275 -14.94 -1.78 11.93
C ARG A 275 -15.32 -2.59 13.18
N GLN A 276 -14.99 -3.88 13.19
CA GLN A 276 -15.21 -4.75 14.34
C GLN A 276 -14.59 -4.15 15.62
N ALA A 277 -15.38 -4.07 16.70
CA ALA A 277 -15.08 -3.25 17.87
C ALA A 277 -13.73 -3.56 18.55
N TRP A 278 -13.33 -4.84 18.56
CA TRP A 278 -12.07 -5.32 19.13
C TRP A 278 -10.81 -4.81 18.41
N TYR A 279 -10.90 -4.43 17.13
CA TYR A 279 -9.74 -3.97 16.36
C TYR A 279 -9.37 -2.53 16.74
N LYS A 280 -8.24 -2.39 17.45
CA LYS A 280 -7.67 -1.09 17.85
C LYS A 280 -6.91 -0.47 16.66
N PRO A 281 -7.37 0.65 16.08
CA PRO A 281 -6.68 1.29 14.95
C PRO A 281 -5.32 1.86 15.34
N VAL A 282 -4.52 2.21 14.33
CA VAL A 282 -3.45 3.21 14.48
C VAL A 282 -4.10 4.58 14.45
N THR A 283 -3.81 5.42 15.43
CA THR A 283 -4.19 6.85 15.47
C THR A 283 -2.99 7.72 15.15
N ALA A 284 -3.20 9.00 14.86
CA ALA A 284 -2.11 9.97 14.66
C ALA A 284 -1.14 10.05 15.85
N GLN A 285 -1.66 10.05 17.09
CA GLN A 285 -0.84 10.04 18.31
C GLN A 285 -0.04 8.73 18.45
N THR A 286 -0.65 7.60 18.10
CA THR A 286 0.02 6.30 18.11
C THR A 286 1.15 6.28 17.07
N LEU A 287 0.88 6.77 15.85
CA LEU A 287 1.88 6.86 14.79
C LEU A 287 3.05 7.77 15.18
N HIS A 288 2.74 8.97 15.72
CA HIS A 288 3.73 9.90 16.24
C HIS A 288 4.63 9.23 17.27
N TYR A 289 4.06 8.64 18.33
CA TYR A 289 4.80 7.98 19.39
C TYR A 289 5.80 6.94 18.85
N TYR A 290 5.38 6.08 17.93
CA TYR A 290 6.26 5.05 17.38
C TYR A 290 7.33 5.62 16.43
N LEU A 291 7.01 6.62 15.59
CA LEU A 291 7.99 7.22 14.68
C LEU A 291 9.02 8.08 15.43
N CYS A 292 8.58 8.89 16.40
CA CYS A 292 9.46 9.81 17.13
C CYS A 292 10.37 9.11 18.16
N ASN A 293 9.93 7.98 18.72
CA ASN A 293 10.79 7.13 19.57
C ASN A 293 11.67 6.16 18.76
N THR A 294 11.58 6.13 17.43
CA THR A 294 12.45 5.32 16.57
C THR A 294 13.67 6.13 16.11
N GLN A 295 14.81 5.45 15.94
CA GLN A 295 16.01 6.10 15.43
C GLN A 295 15.78 6.72 14.04
N ARG A 296 15.89 8.04 13.93
CA ARG A 296 15.64 8.78 12.68
C ARG A 296 16.51 8.33 11.49
N ARG A 297 17.69 7.76 11.75
CA ARG A 297 18.54 7.13 10.74
C ARG A 297 17.81 5.96 10.08
N LEU A 298 17.32 5.02 10.90
CA LEU A 298 16.59 3.82 10.50
C LEU A 298 15.39 4.15 9.62
N LEU A 299 14.60 5.17 10.01
CA LEU A 299 13.45 5.64 9.24
C LEU A 299 13.86 6.21 7.87
N ARG A 300 14.93 7.01 7.81
CA ARG A 300 15.44 7.58 6.55
C ARG A 300 15.98 6.51 5.60
N GLU A 301 16.67 5.51 6.12
CA GLU A 301 17.17 4.37 5.34
C GLU A 301 16.02 3.47 4.84
N LEU A 302 14.86 3.46 5.52
CA LEU A 302 13.69 2.66 5.14
C LEU A 302 12.81 3.34 4.08
N LEU A 303 12.72 4.66 4.06
CA LEU A 303 11.88 5.41 3.11
C LEU A 303 12.11 5.02 1.63
N PRO A 304 13.35 4.83 1.13
CA PRO A 304 13.61 4.32 -0.22
C PRO A 304 12.85 3.03 -0.59
N LYS A 305 12.65 2.10 0.34
CA LYS A 305 11.91 0.84 0.06
C LYS A 305 10.41 1.06 -0.16
N TYR A 306 9.86 2.17 0.32
CA TYR A 306 8.43 2.50 0.24
C TYR A 306 8.14 3.76 -0.60
N ILE A 307 9.15 4.37 -1.23
CA ILE A 307 9.02 5.68 -1.88
C ILE A 307 7.96 5.69 -2.98
N LEU A 308 7.82 4.60 -3.73
CA LEU A 308 6.78 4.45 -4.76
C LEU A 308 5.37 4.43 -4.18
N ASP A 309 5.15 3.88 -2.97
CA ASP A 309 3.85 3.92 -2.31
C ASP A 309 3.48 5.36 -1.91
N PHE A 310 4.45 6.13 -1.40
CA PHE A 310 4.24 7.55 -1.09
C PHE A 310 3.92 8.35 -2.36
N SER A 311 4.73 8.21 -3.41
CA SER A 311 4.58 8.98 -4.66
C SER A 311 3.30 8.62 -5.43
N LEU A 312 3.09 7.34 -5.76
CA LEU A 312 1.98 6.92 -6.62
C LEU A 312 0.60 7.13 -5.97
N PHE A 313 0.54 7.04 -4.63
CA PHE A 313 -0.70 7.21 -3.88
C PHE A 313 -0.81 8.57 -3.17
N ALA A 314 0.09 9.50 -3.47
CA ALA A 314 0.10 10.88 -2.99
C ALA A 314 0.02 11.00 -1.46
N TYR A 315 0.73 10.13 -0.73
CA TYR A 315 0.87 10.23 0.72
C TYR A 315 2.07 11.13 1.08
N PRO A 316 1.94 12.01 2.10
CA PRO A 316 3.08 12.77 2.59
C PRO A 316 4.13 11.85 3.23
N LEU A 317 5.40 12.19 3.06
CA LEU A 317 6.50 11.58 3.82
C LEU A 317 6.32 11.87 5.32
N PRO A 318 6.68 10.93 6.22
CA PRO A 318 6.51 11.11 7.65
C PRO A 318 7.37 12.27 8.18
N ASN A 319 6.74 13.20 8.90
CA ASN A 319 7.47 14.24 9.61
C ASN A 319 8.21 13.60 10.80
N ILE A 320 9.54 13.73 10.82
CA ILE A 320 10.44 13.19 11.85
C ILE A 320 11.51 14.24 12.26
N THR A 321 11.17 15.52 12.17
CA THR A 321 12.05 16.61 12.64
C THR A 321 12.17 16.57 14.18
N SER A 322 13.26 17.14 14.71
CA SER A 322 13.41 17.31 16.18
C SER A 322 12.40 18.28 16.79
N GLU A 323 11.73 19.09 15.97
CA GLU A 323 10.70 20.03 16.42
C GLU A 323 9.34 19.34 16.52
N PHE A 324 8.94 18.60 15.49
CA PHE A 324 7.70 17.81 15.49
C PHE A 324 7.72 16.79 16.62
N CYS A 325 8.82 16.02 16.77
CA CYS A 325 8.98 15.01 17.81
C CYS A 325 9.26 15.55 19.23
N ARG A 326 8.81 16.76 19.55
CA ARG A 326 8.81 17.37 20.90
C ARG A 326 7.42 17.86 21.33
N GLN A 327 6.41 17.67 20.49
CA GLN A 327 5.01 18.09 20.69
C GLN A 327 4.18 16.97 21.34
#